data_AF-A0A3R7F633-F1
#
_entry.id   AF-A0A3R7F633-F1
#
_cell.length_a   1.000
_cell.length_b   1.000
_cell.length_c   1.000
_cell.angle_alpha   90.00
_cell.angle_beta   90.00
_cell.angle_gamma   90.00
#
_symmetry.space_group_name_H-M   'P 1'
#
loop_
_entity.id
_entity.type
_entity.pdbx_description
1 polymer ?
#
loop_
_entity_poly.entity_id
_entity_poly.type
_entity_poly.pdbx_seq_one_letter_code
_entity_poly.pdbx_strand_id
1 'polypeptide(L)'
;MPNHRSAKHPSWAPLSTTSGLWPTRSGKTDFLSQATSRDLAEFYSTKDYVPQGNRIDALNISKMYLELDQVEHSELYVVDPSLSETDRDARLAEIKAHTTAIQREVIAREATKKLVNQRSAAHTFLVSVIFTNLRRLYQATTCPFELFEHIKTRFE
;
A
#
# COMPACT_ATOMS: atom_id res chain seq x y z
N MET A 1 -41.82 -13.75 20.36
CA MET A 1 -40.42 -14.23 20.36
C MET A 1 -39.70 -13.65 19.15
N PRO A 2 -38.83 -12.64 19.30
CA PRO A 2 -38.14 -12.02 18.19
C PRO A 2 -36.79 -12.71 17.93
N ASN A 3 -36.54 -13.06 16.67
CA ASN A 3 -35.32 -13.74 16.24
C ASN A 3 -34.36 -12.71 15.63
N HIS A 4 -33.39 -12.23 16.40
CA HIS A 4 -32.32 -11.36 15.91
C HIS A 4 -31.33 -12.19 15.08
N ARG A 5 -31.38 -12.07 13.75
CA ARG A 5 -30.30 -12.51 12.87
C ARG A 5 -29.27 -11.38 12.75
N SER A 6 -28.23 -11.47 13.56
CA SER A 6 -27.01 -10.67 13.44
C SER A 6 -26.31 -11.00 12.11
N ALA A 7 -26.06 -9.98 11.29
CA ALA A 7 -25.26 -10.08 10.08
C ALA A 7 -23.81 -10.40 10.48
N LYS A 8 -23.35 -11.61 10.15
CA LYS A 8 -21.94 -11.99 10.30
C LYS A 8 -21.16 -11.38 9.14
N HIS A 9 -20.30 -10.40 9.45
CA HIS A 9 -19.18 -10.03 8.58
C HIS A 9 -18.27 -11.25 8.38
N PRO A 10 -17.73 -11.51 7.17
CA PRO A 10 -16.71 -12.54 6.99
C PRO A 10 -15.44 -12.15 7.75
N SER A 11 -15.11 -12.94 8.78
CA SER A 11 -13.87 -12.78 9.53
C SER A 11 -12.72 -13.39 8.72
N TRP A 12 -11.94 -12.54 8.06
CA TRP A 12 -10.66 -12.94 7.49
C TRP A 12 -9.67 -13.13 8.65
N ALA A 13 -9.53 -14.37 9.12
CA ALA A 13 -8.48 -14.71 10.08
C ALA A 13 -7.10 -14.55 9.41
N PRO A 14 -6.10 -13.99 10.10
CA PRO A 14 -4.75 -13.90 9.59
C PRO A 14 -4.11 -15.30 9.58
N LEU A 15 -3.70 -15.79 8.41
CA LEU A 15 -2.84 -16.98 8.36
C LEU A 15 -1.56 -16.71 9.17
N SER A 16 -1.38 -17.56 10.16
CA SER A 16 -0.32 -17.52 11.16
C SER A 16 1.08 -17.59 10.55
N THR A 17 1.95 -16.76 11.12
CA THR A 17 3.40 -16.80 11.20
C THR A 17 4.01 -18.17 10.90
N THR A 18 4.70 -18.28 9.77
CA THR A 18 5.82 -19.21 9.63
C THR A 18 7.03 -18.42 9.14
N SER A 19 7.97 -18.22 10.05
CA SER A 19 9.31 -17.73 9.81
C SER A 19 10.03 -18.70 8.88
N GLY A 20 10.02 -18.41 7.58
CA GLY A 20 10.89 -19.01 6.58
C GLY A 20 11.65 -17.89 5.91
N LEU A 21 12.98 -17.96 5.94
CA LEU A 21 13.87 -17.03 5.27
C LEU A 21 13.49 -16.89 3.78
N TRP A 22 12.90 -15.75 3.42
CA TRP A 22 13.01 -15.26 2.04
C TRP A 22 14.22 -14.34 2.03
N PRO A 23 15.17 -14.51 1.08
CA PRO A 23 16.24 -13.53 0.92
C PRO A 23 15.56 -12.19 0.71
N THR A 24 15.92 -11.19 1.50
CA THR A 24 15.59 -9.80 1.22
C THR A 24 16.08 -9.51 -0.19
N ARG A 25 15.20 -9.64 -1.17
CA ARG A 25 15.41 -9.17 -2.54
C ARG A 25 15.35 -7.65 -2.49
N SER A 26 16.38 -7.07 -1.88
CA SER A 26 16.88 -5.73 -2.13
C SER A 26 17.26 -5.71 -3.61
N GLY A 27 16.32 -5.25 -4.44
CA GLY A 27 16.46 -5.35 -5.89
C GLY A 27 15.18 -5.07 -6.66
N LYS A 28 14.28 -4.25 -6.12
CA LYS A 28 13.11 -3.76 -6.85
C LYS A 28 12.91 -2.29 -6.54
N THR A 29 13.78 -1.47 -7.14
CA THR A 29 13.67 0.00 -7.32
C THR A 29 12.74 0.66 -6.30
N ASP A 30 13.23 0.84 -5.07
CA ASP A 30 12.49 1.56 -4.04
C ASP A 30 12.16 2.94 -4.62
N PHE A 31 10.90 3.36 -4.58
CA PHE A 31 10.45 4.67 -5.07
C PHE A 31 11.41 5.79 -4.63
N LEU A 32 11.91 5.73 -3.40
CA LEU A 32 12.86 6.68 -2.82
C LEU A 32 14.21 6.75 -3.56
N SER A 33 14.66 5.65 -4.17
CA SER A 33 15.92 5.59 -4.92
C SER A 33 15.83 6.23 -6.32
N GLN A 34 14.62 6.42 -6.84
CA GLN A 34 14.37 7.00 -8.16
C GLN A 34 13.56 8.31 -8.11
N ALA A 35 13.08 8.69 -6.94
CA ALA A 35 12.24 9.86 -6.75
C ALA A 35 13.05 11.14 -7.03
N THR A 36 12.49 12.00 -7.89
CA THR A 36 12.98 13.36 -8.04
C THR A 36 12.59 14.21 -6.83
N SER A 37 13.18 15.41 -6.69
CA SER A 37 12.78 16.36 -5.65
C SER A 37 11.30 16.70 -5.71
N ARG A 38 10.72 16.74 -6.91
CA ARG A 38 9.28 16.94 -7.14
C ARG A 38 8.46 15.77 -6.61
N ASP A 39 8.86 14.53 -6.93
CA ASP A 39 8.17 13.32 -6.48
C ASP A 39 8.19 13.21 -4.95
N LEU A 40 9.30 13.60 -4.31
CA LEU A 40 9.41 13.66 -2.85
C LEU A 40 8.51 14.76 -2.27
N ALA A 41 8.51 15.96 -2.85
CA ALA A 41 7.67 17.06 -2.39
C ALA A 41 6.18 16.70 -2.45
N GLU A 42 5.75 16.06 -3.53
CA GLU A 42 4.38 15.58 -3.70
C GLU A 42 4.06 14.43 -2.74
N PHE A 43 4.99 13.48 -2.57
CA PHE A 43 4.87 12.36 -1.62
C PHE A 43 4.66 12.82 -0.17
N TYR A 44 5.33 13.89 0.24
CA TYR A 44 5.20 14.44 1.60
C TYR A 44 4.03 15.42 1.76
N SER A 45 3.65 16.15 0.71
CA SER A 45 2.59 17.18 0.79
C SER A 45 1.19 16.60 0.65
N THR A 46 1.03 15.49 -0.07
CA THR A 46 -0.27 14.91 -0.39
C THR A 46 -0.55 13.68 0.48
N LYS A 47 -1.58 13.78 1.33
CA LYS A 47 -1.92 12.72 2.31
C LYS A 47 -2.21 11.36 1.67
N ASP A 48 -2.81 11.33 0.50
CA ASP A 48 -3.24 10.11 -0.19
C ASP A 48 -2.44 9.85 -1.47
N TYR A 49 -1.22 10.38 -1.57
CA TYR A 49 -0.38 10.14 -2.73
C TYR A 49 0.06 8.68 -2.77
N VAL A 50 -0.27 8.02 -3.88
CA VAL A 50 0.16 6.64 -4.16
C VAL A 50 1.10 6.70 -5.37
N PRO A 51 2.40 6.44 -5.18
CA PRO A 51 3.35 6.37 -6.28
C PRO A 51 2.85 5.44 -7.40
N GLN A 52 3.09 5.80 -8.66
CA GLN A 52 2.60 5.05 -9.82
C GLN A 52 3.00 3.57 -9.79
N GLY A 53 4.23 3.25 -9.38
CA GLY A 53 4.69 1.86 -9.23
C GLY A 53 3.87 1.05 -8.21
N ASN A 54 3.36 1.71 -7.15
CA ASN A 54 2.48 1.05 -6.18
C ASN A 54 1.10 0.76 -6.78
N ARG A 55 0.59 1.65 -7.62
CA ARG A 55 -0.69 1.46 -8.30
C ARG A 55 -0.65 0.27 -9.25
N ILE A 56 0.46 0.09 -9.98
CA ILE A 56 0.65 -1.06 -10.89
C ILE A 56 0.74 -2.37 -10.10
N ASP A 57 1.53 -2.40 -9.03
CA ASP A 57 1.64 -3.59 -8.19
C ASP A 57 0.30 -3.96 -7.54
N ALA A 58 -0.45 -2.98 -7.05
CA ALA A 58 -1.78 -3.19 -6.47
C ALA A 58 -2.79 -3.74 -7.50
N LEU A 59 -2.69 -3.30 -8.76
CA LEU A 59 -3.50 -3.84 -9.87
C LEU A 59 -3.13 -5.30 -10.19
N ASN A 60 -1.84 -5.62 -10.20
CA ASN A 60 -1.39 -6.99 -10.44
C ASN A 60 -1.83 -7.94 -9.32
N ILE A 61 -1.75 -7.49 -8.06
CA ILE A 61 -2.23 -8.26 -6.90
C ILE A 61 -3.74 -8.43 -6.96
N SER A 62 -4.51 -7.39 -7.29
CA SER A 62 -5.98 -7.51 -7.37
C SER A 62 -6.43 -8.52 -8.42
N LYS A 63 -5.68 -8.66 -9.52
CA LYS A 63 -5.94 -9.71 -10.50
C LYS A 63 -5.78 -11.11 -9.90
N MET A 64 -4.72 -11.36 -9.12
CA MET A 64 -4.53 -12.66 -8.46
C MET A 64 -5.64 -12.95 -7.45
N TYR A 65 -6.08 -11.96 -6.68
CA TYR A 65 -7.18 -12.13 -5.73
C TYR A 65 -8.51 -12.44 -6.44
N LEU A 66 -8.77 -11.84 -7.60
CA LEU A 66 -9.93 -12.19 -8.41
C LEU A 66 -9.86 -13.61 -8.96
N GLU A 67 -8.69 -14.08 -9.38
CA GLU A 67 -8.50 -15.46 -9.83
C GLU A 67 -8.76 -16.46 -8.68
N LEU A 68 -8.32 -16.14 -7.47
CA LEU A 68 -8.61 -16.94 -6.27
C LEU A 68 -10.11 -16.94 -5.93
N ASP A 69 -10.75 -15.77 -5.93
CA ASP A 69 -12.18 -15.64 -5.66
C ASP A 69 -13.03 -16.44 -6.66
N GLN A 70 -12.63 -16.45 -7.94
CA GLN A 70 -13.29 -17.27 -8.97
C GLN A 70 -13.15 -18.77 -8.74
N VAL A 71 -12.02 -19.21 -8.19
CA VAL A 71 -11.81 -20.62 -7.87
C VAL A 71 -12.58 -21.02 -6.61
N GLU A 72 -12.61 -20.18 -5.59
CA GLU A 72 -13.28 -20.44 -4.31
C GLU A 72 -14.81 -20.27 -4.39
N HIS A 73 -15.27 -19.34 -5.22
CA HIS A 73 -16.68 -18.99 -5.37
C HIS A 73 -17.15 -19.18 -6.82
N SER A 74 -16.74 -20.28 -7.46
CA SER A 74 -17.03 -20.54 -8.87
C SER A 74 -18.52 -20.46 -9.22
N GLU A 75 -19.40 -20.86 -8.31
CA GLU A 75 -20.86 -20.78 -8.46
C GLU A 75 -21.37 -19.33 -8.63
N LEU A 76 -20.68 -18.35 -8.05
CA LEU A 76 -21.01 -16.94 -8.18
C LEU A 76 -20.81 -16.44 -9.61
N TYR A 77 -19.82 -16.99 -10.31
CA TYR A 77 -19.41 -16.58 -11.65
C TYR A 77 -20.15 -17.30 -12.78
N VAL A 78 -20.94 -18.33 -12.45
CA VAL A 78 -21.76 -19.04 -13.44
C VAL A 78 -23.03 -18.25 -13.73
N VAL A 79 -23.32 -18.11 -15.01
CA VAL A 79 -24.58 -17.55 -15.53
C VAL A 79 -25.36 -18.69 -16.17
N ASP A 80 -26.52 -19.01 -15.62
CA ASP A 80 -27.38 -20.08 -16.13
C ASP A 80 -27.92 -19.70 -17.52
N PRO A 81 -27.64 -20.49 -18.57
CA PRO A 81 -28.12 -20.21 -19.94
C PRO A 81 -29.64 -20.25 -20.09
N SER A 82 -30.37 -20.86 -19.15
CA SER A 82 -31.83 -20.96 -19.18
C SER A 82 -32.54 -19.71 -18.65
N LEU A 83 -31.78 -18.76 -18.07
CA LEU A 83 -32.32 -17.50 -17.58
C LEU A 83 -32.91 -16.65 -18.72
N SER A 84 -33.94 -15.87 -18.37
CA SER A 84 -34.43 -14.82 -19.25
C SER A 84 -33.31 -13.80 -19.52
N GLU A 85 -33.40 -13.05 -20.61
CA GLU A 85 -32.42 -12.01 -20.93
C GLU A 85 -32.27 -10.99 -19.79
N THR A 86 -33.39 -10.58 -19.17
CA THR A 86 -33.39 -9.65 -18.03
C THR A 86 -32.68 -10.23 -16.81
N ASP A 87 -32.96 -11.50 -16.47
CA ASP A 87 -32.34 -12.14 -15.30
C ASP A 87 -30.84 -12.41 -15.53
N ARG A 88 -30.48 -12.76 -16.77
CA ARG A 88 -29.08 -12.91 -17.20
C ARG A 88 -28.32 -11.59 -17.06
N ASP A 89 -28.91 -10.48 -17.49
CA ASP A 89 -28.29 -9.16 -17.37
C ASP A 89 -28.16 -8.73 -15.90
N ALA A 90 -29.15 -9.03 -15.07
CA ALA A 90 -29.08 -8.81 -13.63
C ALA A 90 -27.92 -9.62 -12.99
N ARG A 91 -27.76 -10.88 -13.39
CA ARG A 91 -26.67 -11.75 -12.91
C ARG A 91 -25.30 -11.24 -13.35
N LEU A 92 -25.15 -10.80 -14.60
CA LEU A 92 -23.91 -10.20 -15.09
C LEU A 92 -23.57 -8.91 -14.34
N ALA A 93 -24.58 -8.08 -14.01
CA ALA A 93 -24.40 -6.88 -13.21
C ALA A 93 -23.93 -7.20 -11.78
N GLU A 94 -24.48 -8.26 -11.16
CA GLU A 94 -24.06 -8.75 -9.84
C GLU A 94 -22.60 -9.22 -9.86
N ILE A 95 -22.22 -10.07 -10.82
CA ILE A 95 -20.83 -10.54 -10.99
C ILE A 95 -19.88 -9.35 -11.19
N LYS A 96 -20.29 -8.37 -12.01
CA LYS A 96 -19.50 -7.15 -12.24
C LYS A 96 -19.36 -6.31 -10.97
N ALA A 97 -20.42 -6.18 -10.18
CA ALA A 97 -20.38 -5.44 -8.92
C ALA A 97 -19.44 -6.13 -7.91
N HIS A 98 -19.54 -7.45 -7.79
CA HIS A 98 -18.68 -8.27 -6.92
C HIS A 98 -17.20 -8.16 -7.29
N THR A 99 -16.86 -8.39 -8.55
CA THR A 99 -15.49 -8.27 -9.06
C THR A 99 -14.93 -6.86 -8.88
N THR A 100 -15.74 -5.82 -9.13
CA THR A 100 -15.35 -4.42 -8.91
C THR A 100 -15.10 -4.13 -7.43
N ALA A 101 -15.92 -4.68 -6.53
CA ALA A 101 -15.75 -4.52 -5.09
C ALA A 101 -14.42 -5.12 -4.62
N ILE A 102 -14.12 -6.36 -5.02
CA ILE A 102 -12.85 -7.03 -4.70
C ILE A 102 -11.66 -6.23 -5.23
N GLN A 103 -11.70 -5.81 -6.50
CA GLN A 103 -10.61 -5.01 -7.07
C GLN A 103 -10.36 -3.73 -6.26
N ARG A 104 -11.43 -3.00 -5.93
CA ARG A 104 -11.33 -1.75 -5.16
C ARG A 104 -10.76 -1.99 -3.76
N GLU A 105 -11.24 -3.03 -3.06
CA GLU A 105 -10.77 -3.36 -1.72
C GLU A 105 -9.28 -3.73 -1.74
N VAL A 106 -8.88 -4.64 -2.63
CA VAL A 106 -7.49 -5.10 -2.73
C VAL A 106 -6.56 -3.95 -3.14
N ILE A 107 -6.97 -3.13 -4.12
CA ILE A 107 -6.17 -1.99 -4.55
C ILE A 107 -5.98 -1.00 -3.40
N ALA A 108 -7.05 -0.65 -2.68
CA ALA A 108 -6.97 0.27 -1.55
C ALA A 108 -6.06 -0.29 -0.45
N ARG A 109 -6.28 -1.55 -0.06
CA ARG A 109 -5.48 -2.23 0.98
C ARG A 109 -4.00 -2.27 0.64
N GLU A 110 -3.65 -2.72 -0.56
CA GLU A 110 -2.25 -2.86 -0.98
C GLU A 110 -1.58 -1.50 -1.20
N ALA A 111 -2.29 -0.51 -1.75
CA ALA A 111 -1.79 0.85 -1.86
C ALA A 111 -1.50 1.46 -0.47
N THR A 112 -2.41 1.33 0.49
CA THR A 112 -2.24 1.83 1.86
C THR A 112 -1.06 1.14 2.55
N LYS A 113 -0.99 -0.20 2.49
CA LYS A 113 0.11 -0.98 3.08
C LYS A 113 1.46 -0.52 2.54
N LYS A 114 1.57 -0.36 1.22
CA LYS A 114 2.81 0.05 0.58
C LYS A 114 3.18 1.50 0.88
N LEU A 115 2.19 2.40 0.97
CA LEU A 115 2.39 3.79 1.38
C LEU A 115 2.91 3.89 2.83
N VAL A 116 2.36 3.12 3.77
CA VAL A 116 2.84 3.09 5.17
C VAL A 116 4.29 2.63 5.23
N ASN A 117 4.64 1.55 4.51
CA ASN A 117 6.00 1.04 4.47
C ASN A 117 6.97 2.06 3.85
N GLN A 118 6.56 2.73 2.77
CA GLN A 118 7.38 3.78 2.15
C GLN A 118 7.57 4.98 3.05
N ARG A 119 6.53 5.44 3.76
CA ARG A 119 6.66 6.53 4.74
C ARG A 119 7.61 6.17 5.86
N SER A 120 7.55 4.94 6.37
CA SER A 120 8.47 4.44 7.38
C SER A 120 9.92 4.42 6.86
N ALA A 121 10.14 3.94 5.63
CA ALA A 121 11.46 3.93 5.01
C ALA A 121 11.99 5.35 4.77
N ALA A 122 11.15 6.25 4.27
CA ALA A 122 11.50 7.64 3.99
C ALA A 122 11.86 8.40 5.27
N HIS A 123 11.09 8.20 6.34
CA HIS A 123 11.38 8.74 7.66
C HIS A 123 12.72 8.22 8.19
N THR A 124 12.95 6.90 8.12
CA THR A 124 14.22 6.30 8.57
C THR A 124 15.42 6.84 7.81
N PHE A 125 15.27 6.98 6.49
CA PHE A 125 16.29 7.57 5.62
C PHE A 125 16.57 9.03 5.99
N LEU A 126 15.53 9.85 6.12
CA LEU A 126 15.65 11.27 6.48
C LEU A 126 16.34 11.46 7.84
N VAL A 127 15.91 10.72 8.86
CA VAL A 127 16.54 10.74 10.20
C VAL A 127 18.01 10.33 10.11
N SER A 128 18.34 9.31 9.33
CA SER A 128 19.73 8.85 9.15
C SER A 128 20.60 9.89 8.46
N VAL A 129 20.08 10.56 7.43
CA VAL A 129 20.79 11.63 6.70
C VAL A 129 20.99 12.84 7.60
N ILE A 130 19.96 13.27 8.33
CA ILE A 130 20.06 14.40 9.28
C ILE A 130 21.10 14.07 10.36
N PHE A 131 21.00 12.90 10.99
CA PHE A 131 21.93 12.49 12.03
C PHE A 131 23.37 12.42 11.54
N THR A 132 23.61 11.86 10.35
CA THR A 132 24.95 11.79 9.76
C THR A 132 25.53 13.18 9.50
N ASN A 133 24.71 14.11 8.99
CA ASN A 133 25.14 15.49 8.75
C ASN A 133 25.43 16.24 10.05
N LEU A 134 24.56 16.11 11.06
CA LEU A 134 24.77 16.71 12.38
C LEU A 134 26.03 16.16 13.05
N ARG A 135 26.25 14.84 12.98
CA ARG A 135 27.47 14.20 13.49
C ARG A 135 28.72 14.74 12.81
N ARG A 136 28.71 14.87 11.48
CA ARG A 136 29.84 15.45 10.73
C ARG A 136 30.09 16.90 11.13
N LEU A 137 29.03 17.68 11.29
CA LEU A 137 29.15 19.08 11.71
C LEU A 137 29.70 19.22 13.13
N TYR A 138 29.21 18.40 14.07
CA TYR A 138 29.73 18.32 15.43
C TYR A 138 31.21 17.92 15.44
N GLN A 139 31.60 16.94 14.62
CA GLN A 139 33.01 16.51 14.52
C GLN A 139 33.91 17.57 13.88
N ALA A 140 33.38 18.42 13.01
CA ALA A 140 34.13 19.48 12.32
C ALA A 140 34.21 20.78 13.12
N THR A 141 33.48 20.92 14.23
CA THR A 141 33.42 22.14 15.04
C THR A 141 34.05 21.90 16.40
N THR A 142 35.00 22.76 16.78
CA THR A 142 35.65 22.72 18.10
C THR A 142 34.95 23.62 19.12
N CYS A 143 34.10 24.56 18.67
CA CYS A 143 33.37 25.50 19.50
C CYS A 143 31.84 25.26 19.41
N PRO A 144 31.13 25.03 20.55
CA PRO A 144 29.69 24.82 20.56
C PRO A 144 28.86 26.00 20.01
N PHE A 145 29.36 27.24 20.11
CA PHE A 145 28.68 28.42 19.57
C PHE A 145 28.70 28.44 18.03
N GLU A 146 29.84 28.08 17.41
CA GLU A 146 29.93 28.00 15.96
C GLU A 146 29.05 26.88 15.39
N LEU A 147 28.95 25.75 16.09
CA LEU A 147 28.03 24.66 15.74
C LEU A 147 26.58 25.16 15.67
N PHE A 148 26.15 25.97 16.64
CA PHE A 148 24.81 26.55 16.65
C PHE A 148 24.55 27.44 15.43
N GLU A 149 25.48 28.35 15.10
CA GLU A 149 25.35 29.21 13.91
C GLU A 149 25.38 28.42 12.59
N HIS A 150 26.20 27.35 12.51
CA HIS A 150 26.23 26.47 11.33
C HIS A 150 24.93 25.68 11.14
N ILE A 151 24.24 25.33 12.24
CA ILE A 151 22.93 24.70 12.15
C ILE A 151 21.92 25.73 11.66
N LYS A 152 21.87 26.92 12.28
CA LYS A 152 20.90 27.98 11.94
C LYS A 152 20.95 28.34 10.45
N THR A 153 22.15 28.61 9.93
CA THR A 153 22.37 28.99 8.52
C THR A 153 22.06 27.89 7.49
N ARG A 154 21.93 26.62 7.89
CA ARG A 154 21.53 25.53 6.98
C ARG A 154 20.02 25.31 6.90
N PHE A 155 19.26 25.88 7.83
CA PHE A 155 17.81 25.69 7.93
C PHE A 155 17.00 27.00 7.83
N GLU A 156 17.66 28.17 7.84
CA GLU A 156 17.12 29.45 7.35
C GLU A 156 17.23 29.55 5.81
#